data_AF-A0A5J4R225-F1
#
_entry.id   AF-A0A5J4R225-F1
#
_cell.length_a   1.000
_cell.length_b   1.000
_cell.length_c   1.000
_cell.angle_alpha   90.00
_cell.angle_beta   90.00
_cell.angle_gamma   90.00
#
_symmetry.space_group_name_H-M   'P 1'
#
loop_
_entity.id
_entity.type
_entity.pdbx_description
1 polymer ?
#
loop_
_entity_poly.entity_id
_entity_poly.type
_entity_poly.pdbx_seq_one_letter_code
_entity_poly.pdbx_strand_id
1 'polypeptide(L)'
;PELREQKILQKGDVLKSADFNKDYFTEIDIRTQKEIKLYSKGAELLTTHPKNSYQFEKDSDKQLVLKITNVEEFWSISRYLVIQVKL
;
A
#
# COMPACT_ATOMS: atom_id res chain seq x y z
N PRO A 1 7.75 -17.14 1.31
CA PRO A 1 7.38 -15.71 1.26
C PRO A 1 5.96 -15.52 1.81
N GLU A 2 5.85 -14.93 3.00
CA GLU A 2 4.61 -14.78 3.81
C GLU A 2 3.38 -14.33 3.00
N LEU A 3 3.55 -13.46 2.02
CA LEU A 3 2.44 -12.92 1.20
C LEU A 3 1.70 -13.97 0.34
N ARG A 4 2.36 -15.07 -0.02
CA ARG A 4 1.73 -16.17 -0.79
C ARG A 4 0.85 -17.07 0.09
N GLU A 5 1.25 -17.27 1.34
CA GLU A 5 0.53 -18.10 2.30
C GLU A 5 -0.77 -17.44 2.73
N GLN A 6 -0.79 -16.11 2.80
CA GLN A 6 -1.98 -15.31 3.14
C GLN A 6 -2.94 -15.05 1.96
N LYS A 7 -2.68 -15.65 0.78
CA LYS A 7 -3.43 -15.44 -0.48
C LYS A 7 -3.51 -13.98 -0.95
N ILE A 8 -2.67 -13.08 -0.42
CA ILE A 8 -2.65 -11.66 -0.78
C ILE A 8 -1.99 -11.46 -2.16
N LEU A 9 -0.97 -12.27 -2.46
CA LEU A 9 -0.22 -12.24 -3.73
C LEU A 9 -0.13 -13.65 -4.33
N GLN A 10 -0.86 -13.91 -5.40
CA GLN A 10 -0.79 -15.18 -6.15
C GLN A 10 -0.25 -14.91 -7.56
N LYS A 11 0.98 -15.36 -7.87
CA LYS A 11 1.59 -15.29 -9.21
C LYS A 11 1.53 -13.89 -9.89
N GLY A 12 1.60 -12.80 -9.12
CA GLY A 12 1.56 -11.43 -9.65
C GLY A 12 0.17 -10.80 -9.65
N ASP A 13 -0.87 -11.57 -9.32
CA ASP A 13 -2.21 -11.06 -9.06
C ASP A 13 -2.38 -10.74 -7.57
N VAL A 14 -2.80 -9.51 -7.31
CA VAL A 14 -2.91 -8.91 -5.97
C VAL A 14 -4.39 -8.75 -5.66
N LEU A 15 -4.85 -9.29 -4.53
CA LEU A 15 -6.26 -9.18 -4.07
C LEU A 15 -7.34 -9.72 -5.04
N LYS A 16 -6.98 -10.62 -5.96
CA LYS A 16 -7.94 -11.13 -6.97
C LYS A 16 -8.95 -12.14 -6.42
N SER A 17 -8.57 -12.90 -5.40
CA SER A 17 -9.48 -13.81 -4.68
C SER A 17 -10.12 -13.04 -3.53
N ALA A 18 -11.45 -13.04 -3.43
CA ALA A 18 -12.18 -12.42 -2.29
C ALA A 18 -11.86 -13.05 -0.92
N ASP A 19 -11.04 -14.11 -0.91
CA ASP A 19 -10.62 -14.92 0.24
C ASP A 19 -9.21 -14.56 0.75
N PHE A 20 -8.73 -13.33 0.52
CA PHE A 20 -7.47 -12.88 1.10
C PHE A 20 -7.63 -12.61 2.60
N ASN A 21 -6.58 -12.89 3.39
CA ASN A 21 -6.63 -12.69 4.83
C ASN A 21 -6.71 -11.19 5.17
N LYS A 22 -7.89 -10.71 5.57
CA LYS A 22 -8.14 -9.32 5.93
C LYS A 22 -7.49 -8.93 7.26
N ASP A 23 -7.33 -9.88 8.19
CA ASP A 23 -6.66 -9.65 9.47
C ASP A 23 -5.17 -9.33 9.32
N TYR A 24 -4.59 -9.59 8.15
CA TYR A 24 -3.22 -9.19 7.83
C TYR A 24 -3.09 -7.71 7.47
N PHE A 25 -4.22 -7.03 7.25
CA PHE A 25 -4.24 -5.60 6.93
C PHE A 25 -4.32 -4.79 8.21
N THR A 26 -3.50 -3.76 8.29
CA THR A 26 -3.65 -2.73 9.33
C THR A 26 -4.81 -1.82 8.95
N GLU A 27 -5.84 -1.79 9.78
CA GLU A 27 -6.91 -0.80 9.66
C GLU A 27 -6.36 0.59 9.99
N ILE A 28 -6.60 1.53 9.07
CA ILE A 28 -6.18 2.93 9.22
C ILE A 28 -7.37 3.85 9.02
N ASP A 29 -7.39 4.97 9.75
CA ASP A 29 -8.36 6.03 9.46
C ASP A 29 -7.85 6.87 8.29
N ILE A 30 -8.40 6.62 7.11
CA ILE A 30 -8.01 7.30 5.86
C ILE A 30 -8.25 8.81 5.86
N ARG A 31 -9.06 9.34 6.80
CA ARG A 31 -9.38 10.78 6.87
C ARG A 31 -8.25 11.56 7.53
N THR A 32 -7.59 10.94 8.50
CA THR A 32 -6.50 11.52 9.28
C THR A 32 -5.12 11.04 8.82
N GLN A 33 -5.01 9.78 8.42
CA GLN A 33 -3.75 9.15 8.06
C GLN A 33 -3.47 9.29 6.56
N LYS A 34 -2.71 10.34 6.22
CA LYS A 34 -2.31 10.66 4.83
C LYS A 34 -0.86 10.31 4.50
N GLU A 35 -0.12 9.80 5.48
CA GLU A 35 1.29 9.46 5.34
C GLU A 35 1.53 8.04 5.85
N ILE A 36 2.13 7.21 5.01
CA ILE A 36 2.39 5.80 5.29
C ILE A 36 3.90 5.59 5.16
N LYS A 37 4.55 5.39 6.31
CA LYS A 37 5.98 5.12 6.36
C LYS A 37 6.24 3.67 5.98
N LEU A 38 7.06 3.45 4.96
CA LEU A 38 7.33 2.11 4.43
C LEU A 38 8.59 1.49 5.04
N TYR A 39 9.33 2.26 5.85
CA TYR A 39 10.54 1.82 6.56
C TYR A 39 11.56 1.10 5.66
N SER A 40 11.58 1.43 4.36
CA SER A 40 12.36 0.75 3.34
C SER A 40 12.92 1.76 2.34
N LYS A 41 14.06 1.42 1.70
CA LYS A 41 14.69 2.27 0.67
C LYS A 41 13.99 2.20 -0.68
N GLY A 42 13.21 1.14 -0.91
CA GLY A 42 12.51 0.91 -2.17
C GLY A 42 11.18 0.20 -1.92
N ALA A 43 10.14 0.66 -2.60
CA ALA A 43 8.85 0.03 -2.51
C ALA A 43 8.20 -0.03 -3.89
N GLU A 44 7.41 -1.07 -4.09
CA GLU A 44 6.66 -1.30 -5.30
C GLU A 44 5.18 -1.38 -4.93
N LEU A 45 4.41 -0.45 -5.48
CA LEU A 45 2.97 -0.43 -5.27
C LEU A 45 2.36 -1.54 -6.13
N LEU A 46 1.72 -2.50 -5.46
CA LEU A 46 1.12 -3.66 -6.10
C LEU A 46 -0.36 -3.41 -6.48
N THR A 47 -1.02 -2.46 -5.82
CA THR A 47 -2.38 -2.02 -6.14
C THR A 47 -2.38 -0.83 -7.08
N THR A 48 -3.35 -0.76 -8.00
CA THR A 48 -3.46 0.38 -8.91
C THR A 48 -4.18 1.54 -8.23
N HIS A 49 -3.46 2.62 -7.94
CA HIS A 49 -4.02 3.89 -7.45
C HIS A 49 -3.68 5.05 -8.40
N PRO A 50 -4.49 6.12 -8.45
CA PRO A 50 -4.20 7.27 -9.31
C PRO A 50 -2.88 7.94 -8.92
N LYS A 51 -1.89 7.99 -9.82
CA LYS A 51 -0.56 8.57 -9.52
C LYS A 51 -0.60 10.05 -9.10
N ASN A 52 -1.67 10.77 -9.42
CA ASN A 52 -1.84 12.18 -9.04
C ASN A 52 -2.35 12.34 -7.60
N SER A 53 -2.85 11.26 -6.99
CA SER A 53 -3.42 11.23 -5.64
C SER A 53 -2.41 10.89 -4.54
N TYR A 54 -1.17 10.53 -4.91
CA TYR A 54 -0.11 10.19 -3.96
C TYR A 54 1.29 10.49 -4.50
N GLN A 55 2.27 10.58 -3.60
CA GLN A 55 3.68 10.78 -3.92
C GLN A 55 4.55 9.92 -3.01
N PHE A 56 5.70 9.47 -3.51
CA PHE A 56 6.72 8.82 -2.68
C PHE A 56 7.78 9.85 -2.31
N GLU A 57 7.86 10.17 -1.03
CA GLU A 57 8.88 11.05 -0.46
C GLU A 57 9.89 10.23 0.34
N LYS A 58 11.07 10.79 0.59
CA LYS A 58 12.02 10.21 1.54
C LYS A 58 11.94 11.01 2.82
N ASP A 59 11.69 10.33 3.94
CA ASP A 59 11.73 10.97 5.26
C ASP A 59 13.18 11.34 5.63
N SER A 60 13.33 12.05 6.75
CA SER A 60 14.63 12.41 7.31
C SER A 60 15.54 11.20 7.58
N ASP A 61 14.96 10.02 7.80
CA ASP A 61 15.68 8.74 7.96
C ASP A 61 16.05 8.06 6.61
N LYS A 62 15.85 8.75 5.47
CA LYS A 62 16.01 8.20 4.10
C LYS A 62 15.10 7.00 3.79
N GLN A 63 14.07 6.79 4.59
CA GLN A 63 13.04 5.78 4.36
C GLN A 63 11.98 6.32 3.40
N LEU A 64 11.45 5.46 2.52
CA LEU A 64 10.37 5.81 1.62
C LEU A 64 9.07 6.00 2.42
N VAL A 65 8.37 7.09 2.14
CA VAL A 65 7.06 7.43 2.72
C VAL A 65 6.10 7.68 1.58
N LEU A 66 4.97 6.98 1.60
CA LEU A 66 3.87 7.26 0.71
C LEU A 66 3.03 8.39 1.32
N LYS A 67 2.98 9.53 0.64
CA LYS A 67 2.15 10.67 1.01
C LYS A 67 0.96 10.78 0.09
N ILE A 68 -0.23 10.64 0.66
CA ILE A 68 -1.50 10.74 -0.04
C ILE A 68 -1.85 12.22 -0.11
N THR A 69 -1.80 12.79 -1.33
CA THR A 69 -2.15 14.19 -1.59
C THR A 69 -3.65 14.38 -1.69
N ASN A 70 -4.36 13.36 -2.22
CA ASN A 70 -5.81 13.36 -2.35
C ASN A 70 -6.40 12.01 -1.90
N VAL A 71 -6.93 12.00 -0.67
CA VAL A 71 -7.50 10.80 -0.05
C VAL A 71 -8.68 10.25 -0.84
N GLU A 72 -9.58 11.11 -1.30
CA GLU A 72 -10.79 10.67 -2.00
C GLU A 72 -10.45 10.01 -3.33
N GLU A 73 -9.56 10.62 -4.11
CA GLU A 73 -9.09 10.06 -5.37
C GLU A 73 -8.27 8.78 -5.17
N PHE A 74 -7.39 8.76 -4.16
CA PHE A 74 -6.54 7.61 -3.85
C PHE A 74 -7.35 6.36 -3.52
N TRP A 75 -8.36 6.50 -2.65
CA TRP A 75 -9.21 5.41 -2.20
C TRP A 75 -10.44 5.19 -3.10
N SER A 76 -10.56 5.93 -4.21
CA SER A 76 -11.68 5.79 -5.16
C SER A 76 -11.59 4.50 -5.97
N ILE A 77 -10.38 4.02 -6.30
CA ILE A 77 -10.20 2.80 -7.09
C ILE A 77 -10.25 1.55 -6.20
N SER A 78 -9.50 1.57 -5.09
CA SER A 78 -9.41 0.45 -4.16
C SER A 78 -9.33 0.99 -2.73
N ARG A 79 -10.10 0.40 -1.82
CA ARG A 79 -10.01 0.63 -0.37
C ARG A 79 -8.89 -0.16 0.29
N TYR A 80 -8.19 -1.00 -0.48
CA TYR A 80 -7.05 -1.79 -0.02
C TYR A 80 -5.78 -1.29 -0.70
N LEU A 81 -4.73 -1.14 0.09
CA LEU A 81 -3.41 -0.72 -0.34
C LEU A 81 -2.43 -1.87 -0.08
N VAL A 82 -1.77 -2.35 -1.13
CA VAL A 82 -0.72 -3.37 -1.00
C VAL A 82 0.57 -2.80 -1.57
N ILE A 83 1.60 -2.76 -0.73
CA ILE A 83 2.93 -2.28 -1.09
C ILE A 83 3.93 -3.36 -0.76
N GLN A 84 4.74 -3.73 -1.74
CA GLN A 84 5.87 -4.62 -1.55
C GLN A 84 7.12 -3.80 -1.29
N VAL A 85 7.61 -3.84 -0.06
CA VAL A 85 8.89 -3.25 0.32
C VAL A 85 10.05 -4.14 -0.14
N LYS A 86 11.10 -3.53 -0.68
CA LYS A 86 12.36 -4.20 -1.02
C LYS A 86 13.35 -3.90 0.11
N LEU A 87 13.67 -4.90 0.92
CA LEU A 87 14.72 -4.81 1.95
C LEU A 87 16.11 -4.77 1.30
#